data_AF-A0A7S1BWM7-F1
#
_entry.id   AF-A0A7S1BWM7-F1
#
_cell.length_a   1.000
_cell.length_b   1.000
_cell.length_c   1.000
_cell.angle_alpha   90.00
_cell.angle_beta   90.00
_cell.angle_gamma   90.00
#
_symmetry.space_group_name_H-M   'P 1'
#
loop_
_entity.id
_entity.type
_entity.pdbx_description
1 polymer ?
#
loop_
_entity_poly.entity_id
_entity_poly.type
_entity_poly.pdbx_seq_one_letter_code
_entity_poly.pdbx_strand_id
1 'polypeptide(L)'
;QKRPAEFYEERTAEDPDPRRFGREVLQKMFGGGDQYERRFDEMEHVGEKSDGYRRLRAEYDAKFPDDLQDNSDPETMAQSEAYRRRMDLLKTLKKREYKPMDFDNDKDCPLHPEKSIYPKAFRMEKILENWNPDDTRPRERIFQGICFFDAIKDREKIFNYRDAEVPFVVRNDPEVVRTVERWNDPAYLPR
;
A
#
# COMPACT_ATOMS: atom_id res chain seq x y z
N GLN A 1 47.14 -46.90 -31.16
CA GLN A 1 46.43 -46.07 -32.15
C GLN A 1 46.47 -44.61 -31.69
N LYS A 2 46.78 -43.69 -32.61
CA LYS A 2 46.92 -42.24 -32.41
C LYS A 2 45.54 -41.55 -32.44
N ARG A 3 45.38 -40.52 -31.57
CA ARG A 3 44.55 -39.26 -31.55
C ARG A 3 43.48 -39.00 -32.64
N PRO A 4 42.43 -38.17 -32.41
CA PRO A 4 42.42 -36.86 -31.70
C PRO A 4 41.26 -36.67 -30.69
N ALA A 5 41.23 -35.76 -29.71
CA ALA A 5 41.58 -34.33 -29.59
C ALA A 5 40.62 -33.38 -30.33
N GLU A 6 39.39 -33.22 -29.82
CA GLU A 6 38.40 -32.19 -30.18
C GLU A 6 37.51 -32.01 -28.93
N PHE A 7 37.06 -30.86 -28.45
CA PHE A 7 37.25 -29.43 -28.74
C PHE A 7 36.63 -28.77 -27.47
N TYR A 8 37.42 -28.14 -26.61
CA TYR A 8 36.84 -27.33 -25.53
C TYR A 8 36.41 -26.00 -26.16
N GLU A 9 35.11 -25.85 -26.43
CA GLU A 9 34.55 -24.54 -26.78
C GLU A 9 34.28 -23.75 -25.49
N GLU A 10 35.12 -22.75 -25.27
CA GLU A 10 34.84 -21.60 -24.43
C GLU A 10 33.54 -20.94 -24.89
N ARG A 11 32.45 -21.13 -24.14
CA ARG A 11 31.26 -20.27 -24.28
C ARG A 11 31.52 -18.96 -23.55
N THR A 12 32.07 -18.01 -24.31
CA THR A 12 31.96 -16.58 -23.98
C THR A 12 30.70 -15.99 -24.63
N ALA A 13 30.11 -15.04 -23.91
CA ALA A 13 29.17 -14.01 -24.34
C ALA A 13 27.73 -14.43 -24.73
N GLU A 14 26.80 -13.80 -24.01
CA GLU A 14 25.40 -13.49 -24.39
C GLU A 14 24.39 -14.65 -24.35
N ASP A 15 23.92 -14.96 -23.14
CA ASP A 15 22.56 -15.51 -22.95
C ASP A 15 21.54 -14.38 -23.23
N PRO A 16 20.70 -14.48 -24.28
CA PRO A 16 19.63 -13.52 -24.46
C PRO A 16 18.51 -13.86 -23.47
N ASP A 17 18.23 -12.91 -22.57
CA ASP A 17 17.14 -12.96 -21.59
C ASP A 17 15.82 -13.44 -22.27
N PRO A 18 15.19 -14.53 -21.78
CA PRO A 18 13.94 -15.04 -22.32
C PRO A 18 12.77 -14.04 -22.25
N ARG A 19 12.91 -12.91 -21.54
CA ARG A 19 11.95 -11.80 -21.54
C ARG A 19 11.98 -10.92 -22.80
N ARG A 20 13.05 -11.00 -23.61
CA ARG A 20 13.21 -10.14 -24.80
C ARG A 20 12.47 -10.70 -26.03
N PHE A 21 12.41 -12.03 -26.17
CA PHE A 21 11.78 -12.68 -27.33
C PHE A 21 10.24 -12.63 -27.33
N GLY A 22 9.61 -12.36 -26.18
CA GLY A 22 8.16 -12.25 -26.08
C GLY A 22 7.57 -10.93 -26.62
N ARG A 23 8.36 -9.85 -26.69
CA ARG A 23 7.84 -8.53 -27.11
C ARG A 23 7.72 -8.37 -28.62
N GLU A 24 8.70 -8.84 -29.39
CA GLU A 24 8.73 -8.58 -30.84
C GLU A 24 7.70 -9.40 -31.63
N VAL A 25 7.35 -10.60 -31.14
CA VAL A 25 6.34 -11.45 -31.79
C VAL A 25 4.91 -11.00 -31.45
N LEU A 26 4.68 -10.49 -30.24
CA LEU A 26 3.39 -9.92 -29.84
C LEU A 26 3.12 -8.55 -30.50
N GLN A 27 4.15 -7.75 -30.74
CA GLN A 27 4.01 -6.42 -31.35
C GLN A 27 3.69 -6.47 -32.86
N LYS A 28 3.99 -7.59 -33.55
CA LYS A 28 3.65 -7.78 -34.97
C LYS A 28 2.28 -8.42 -35.21
N MET A 29 1.69 -9.10 -34.22
CA MET A 29 0.39 -9.76 -34.37
C MET A 29 -0.79 -8.90 -33.94
N PHE A 30 -0.58 -7.91 -33.07
CA PHE A 30 -1.62 -7.00 -32.60
C PHE A 30 -1.30 -5.57 -33.05
N GLY A 31 -1.76 -5.21 -34.24
CA GLY A 31 -1.71 -3.85 -34.73
C GLY A 31 -2.39 -2.89 -33.75
N GLY A 32 -1.69 -1.81 -33.40
CA GLY A 32 -2.26 -0.60 -32.79
C GLY A 32 -3.11 -0.82 -31.54
N GLY A 33 -2.52 -1.36 -30.47
CA GLY A 33 -3.13 -1.32 -29.15
C GLY A 33 -2.43 -0.27 -28.31
N ASP A 34 -3.15 0.78 -27.92
CA ASP A 34 -2.74 1.67 -26.83
C ASP A 34 -2.21 0.82 -25.68
N GLN A 35 -1.00 1.11 -25.20
CA GLN A 35 -0.45 0.46 -24.03
C GLN A 35 -1.45 0.64 -22.89
N TYR A 36 -2.12 -0.44 -22.48
CA TYR A 36 -2.91 -0.46 -21.26
C TYR A 36 -1.95 -0.27 -20.09
N GLU A 37 -1.69 0.98 -19.71
CA GLU A 37 -1.05 1.31 -18.45
C GLU A 37 -1.91 0.71 -17.34
N ARG A 38 -1.41 -0.35 -16.70
CA ARG A 38 -2.04 -0.93 -15.52
C ARG A 38 -2.09 0.16 -14.45
N ARG A 39 -3.30 0.62 -14.12
CA ARG A 39 -3.53 1.51 -12.98
C ARG A 39 -3.73 0.66 -11.73
N PHE A 40 -3.17 1.09 -10.59
CA PHE A 40 -3.20 0.30 -9.35
C PHE A 40 -4.63 0.00 -8.87
N ASP A 41 -5.61 0.83 -9.24
CA ASP A 41 -7.02 0.66 -8.88
C ASP A 41 -7.79 -0.30 -9.79
N GLU A 42 -7.13 -0.84 -10.83
CA GLU A 42 -7.64 -1.93 -11.67
C GLU A 42 -7.04 -3.27 -11.21
N MET A 43 -7.58 -3.83 -10.12
CA MET A 43 -7.20 -5.18 -9.69
C MET A 43 -7.71 -6.24 -10.68
N GLU A 44 -6.99 -7.36 -10.83
CA GLU A 44 -7.32 -8.40 -11.82
C GLU A 44 -8.78 -8.89 -11.72
N HIS A 45 -9.34 -8.94 -10.51
CA HIS A 45 -10.67 -9.47 -10.23
C HIS A 45 -11.66 -8.48 -9.59
N VAL A 46 -11.31 -7.19 -9.44
CA VAL A 46 -12.14 -6.22 -8.72
C VAL A 46 -12.26 -4.92 -9.52
N GLY A 47 -13.49 -4.39 -9.61
CA GLY A 47 -13.80 -3.09 -10.22
C GLY A 47 -14.36 -3.18 -11.65
N GLU A 48 -15.04 -2.11 -12.08
CA GLU A 48 -15.51 -1.96 -13.47
C GLU A 48 -14.35 -1.48 -14.35
N LYS A 49 -13.87 -2.34 -15.26
CA LYS A 49 -12.74 -2.05 -16.17
C LYS A 49 -13.16 -1.46 -17.51
N SER A 50 -14.43 -1.07 -17.63
CA SER A 50 -14.99 -0.58 -18.88
C SER A 50 -14.28 0.70 -19.32
N ASP A 51 -14.12 0.87 -20.63
CA ASP A 51 -13.61 2.15 -21.17
C ASP A 51 -14.54 3.32 -20.80
N GLY A 52 -15.82 3.03 -20.56
CA GLY A 52 -16.80 4.01 -20.09
C GLY A 52 -16.40 4.60 -18.74
N TYR A 53 -16.08 3.73 -17.76
CA TYR A 53 -15.66 4.19 -16.45
C TYR A 53 -14.31 4.93 -16.49
N ARG A 54 -13.38 4.46 -17.32
CA ARG A 54 -12.10 5.14 -17.55
C ARG A 54 -12.29 6.56 -18.12
N ARG A 55 -13.19 6.74 -19.08
CA ARG A 55 -13.51 8.07 -19.64
C ARG A 55 -14.15 8.98 -18.60
N LEU A 56 -15.08 8.46 -17.78
CA LEU A 56 -15.71 9.23 -16.72
C LEU A 56 -14.70 9.73 -15.67
N ARG A 57 -13.66 8.95 -15.40
CA ARG A 57 -12.61 9.32 -14.43
C ARG A 57 -11.46 10.13 -15.01
N ALA A 58 -11.26 10.13 -16.32
CA ALA A 58 -10.07 10.73 -16.94
C ALA A 58 -9.84 12.19 -16.52
N GLU A 59 -10.92 12.98 -16.40
CA GLU A 59 -10.85 14.37 -15.95
C GLU A 59 -10.38 14.51 -14.50
N TYR A 60 -10.73 13.56 -13.62
CA TYR A 60 -10.32 13.55 -12.21
C TYR A 60 -8.92 13.00 -12.03
N ASP A 61 -8.55 11.96 -12.79
CA ASP A 61 -7.19 11.43 -12.74
C ASP A 61 -6.18 12.47 -13.26
N ALA A 62 -6.57 13.33 -14.21
CA ALA A 62 -5.76 14.47 -14.65
C ALA A 62 -5.60 15.55 -13.55
N LYS A 63 -6.63 15.77 -12.72
CA LYS A 63 -6.56 16.68 -11.56
C LYS A 63 -5.72 16.11 -10.42
N PHE A 64 -5.75 14.79 -10.26
CA PHE A 64 -5.08 14.05 -9.18
C PHE A 64 -4.13 12.99 -9.76
N PRO A 65 -3.01 13.43 -10.37
CA PRO A 65 -2.09 12.55 -11.06
C PRO A 65 -1.50 11.51 -10.11
N ASP A 66 -1.13 10.35 -10.67
CA ASP A 66 -0.51 9.27 -9.93
C ASP A 66 1.00 9.50 -9.80
N ASP A 67 1.49 9.56 -8.58
CA ASP A 67 2.90 9.75 -8.26
C ASP A 67 3.66 8.41 -8.32
N LEU A 68 2.93 7.29 -8.39
CA LEU A 68 3.47 5.92 -8.35
C LEU A 68 3.97 5.42 -9.71
N GLN A 69 3.87 6.23 -10.77
CA GLN A 69 4.35 5.82 -12.09
C GLN A 69 5.87 5.69 -12.19
N ASP A 70 6.61 6.33 -11.27
CA ASP A 70 8.05 6.14 -11.21
C ASP A 70 8.36 5.11 -10.12
N ASN A 71 9.26 4.15 -10.41
CA ASN A 71 9.81 3.19 -9.44
C ASN A 71 10.73 3.89 -8.42
N SER A 72 10.27 5.06 -7.95
CA SER A 72 10.95 5.96 -7.07
C SER A 72 11.01 5.36 -5.69
N ASP A 73 12.18 5.50 -5.07
CA ASP A 73 12.42 5.04 -3.72
C ASP A 73 11.38 5.66 -2.74
N PRO A 74 10.92 4.91 -1.71
CA PRO A 74 10.00 5.42 -0.68
C PRO A 74 10.31 6.83 -0.15
N GLU A 75 11.60 7.19 -0.03
CA GLU A 75 12.00 8.53 0.40
C GLU A 75 11.68 9.60 -0.64
N THR A 76 11.81 9.27 -1.93
CA THR A 76 11.49 10.17 -3.04
C THR A 76 9.98 10.41 -3.12
N MET A 77 9.18 9.35 -2.94
CA MET A 77 7.72 9.46 -2.90
C MET A 77 7.25 10.33 -1.74
N ALA A 78 7.83 10.17 -0.55
CA ALA A 78 7.49 11.00 0.62
C ALA A 78 7.83 12.49 0.43
N GLN A 79 8.70 12.82 -0.53
CA GLN A 79 9.09 14.19 -0.87
C GLN A 79 8.24 14.82 -1.97
N SER A 80 7.41 14.05 -2.67
CA SER A 80 6.58 14.55 -3.78
C SER A 80 5.57 15.60 -3.31
N GLU A 81 5.30 16.60 -4.14
CA GLU A 81 4.31 17.64 -3.82
C GLU A 81 2.89 17.06 -3.70
N ALA A 82 2.55 16.10 -4.55
CA ALA A 82 1.27 15.40 -4.51
C ALA A 82 1.09 14.62 -3.20
N TYR A 83 2.12 13.93 -2.72
CA TYR A 83 2.12 13.25 -1.42
C TYR A 83 1.92 14.24 -0.27
N ARG A 84 2.64 15.37 -0.27
CA ARG A 84 2.49 16.42 0.76
C ARG A 84 1.06 16.97 0.80
N ARG A 85 0.52 17.34 -0.36
CA ARG A 85 -0.86 17.85 -0.50
C ARG A 85 -1.89 16.86 0.04
N ARG A 86 -1.74 15.57 -0.29
CA ARG A 86 -2.59 14.49 0.21
C ARG A 86 -2.49 14.31 1.72
N MET A 87 -1.27 14.34 2.27
CA MET A 87 -1.06 14.24 3.71
C MET A 87 -1.64 15.45 4.45
N ASP A 88 -1.58 16.64 3.86
CA ASP A 88 -2.21 17.83 4.43
C ASP A 88 -3.75 17.73 4.41
N LEU A 89 -4.34 17.22 3.32
CA LEU A 89 -5.77 16.89 3.29
C LEU A 89 -6.13 15.91 4.41
N LEU A 90 -5.36 14.83 4.57
CA LEU A 90 -5.61 13.86 5.64
C LEU A 90 -5.56 14.50 7.03
N LYS A 91 -4.64 15.42 7.30
CA LYS A 91 -4.60 16.16 8.58
C LYS A 91 -5.90 16.92 8.85
N THR A 92 -6.53 17.47 7.81
CA THR A 92 -7.83 18.17 7.95
C THR A 92 -9.01 17.22 8.16
N LEU A 93 -8.96 16.02 7.55
CA LEU A 93 -10.03 15.01 7.65
C LEU A 93 -9.93 14.20 8.95
N LYS A 94 -8.73 14.09 9.52
CA LYS A 94 -8.46 13.28 10.70
C LYS A 94 -9.21 13.84 11.91
N LYS A 95 -10.30 13.18 12.29
CA LYS A 95 -11.01 13.45 13.55
C LYS A 95 -10.12 13.07 14.73
N ARG A 96 -10.38 13.69 15.89
CA ARG A 96 -9.60 13.54 17.13
C ARG A 96 -9.31 12.06 17.40
N GLU A 97 -8.04 11.70 17.31
CA GLU A 97 -7.57 10.40 17.81
C GLU A 97 -7.77 10.36 19.31
N TYR A 98 -8.43 9.31 19.76
CA TYR A 98 -8.29 8.90 21.16
C TYR A 98 -6.81 8.64 21.43
N LYS A 99 -6.31 9.09 22.58
CA LYS A 99 -4.95 8.79 22.98
C LYS A 99 -4.88 7.30 23.32
N PRO A 100 -3.95 6.51 22.76
CA PRO A 100 -3.74 5.17 23.26
C PRO A 100 -3.40 5.21 24.75
N MET A 101 -3.77 4.15 25.48
CA MET A 101 -3.32 3.98 26.86
C MET A 101 -1.79 3.84 26.90
N ASP A 102 -1.13 4.21 28.01
CA ASP A 102 0.33 4.34 28.07
C ASP A 102 1.11 3.04 27.74
N PHE A 103 0.47 1.87 27.87
CA PHE A 103 1.03 0.56 27.51
C PHE A 103 0.77 0.13 26.06
N ASP A 104 0.23 1.06 25.27
CA ASP A 104 -0.46 0.80 24.02
C ASP A 104 -0.05 1.74 22.89
N ASN A 105 1.14 2.31 23.03
CA ASN A 105 1.66 3.25 22.05
C ASN A 105 2.14 2.49 20.81
N ASP A 106 1.84 3.06 19.64
CA ASP A 106 2.33 2.64 18.31
C ASP A 106 3.88 2.50 18.25
N LYS A 107 4.58 3.14 19.18
CA LYS A 107 6.05 3.11 19.29
C LYS A 107 6.59 1.79 19.86
N ASP A 108 5.74 0.98 20.50
CA ASP A 108 6.16 -0.24 21.20
C ASP A 108 5.93 -1.51 20.37
N CYS A 109 5.61 -1.37 19.08
CA CYS A 109 5.40 -2.50 18.19
C CYS A 109 6.73 -3.14 17.77
N PRO A 110 7.02 -4.40 18.16
CA PRO A 110 8.27 -5.07 17.82
C PRO A 110 8.35 -5.31 16.30
N LEU A 111 9.58 -5.47 15.79
CA LEU A 111 9.83 -5.76 14.36
C LEU A 111 9.17 -7.08 13.92
N HIS A 112 9.17 -8.08 14.80
CA HIS A 112 8.51 -9.37 14.59
C HIS A 112 7.46 -9.57 15.68
N PRO A 113 6.20 -9.92 15.32
CA PRO A 113 5.18 -10.19 16.31
C PRO A 113 5.34 -11.59 16.89
N GLU A 114 5.42 -11.67 18.21
CA GLU A 114 5.29 -12.94 18.92
C GLU A 114 3.81 -13.27 19.10
N LYS A 115 3.34 -14.40 18.55
CA LYS A 115 1.92 -14.82 18.61
C LYS A 115 1.38 -15.00 20.03
N SER A 116 2.26 -15.24 21.00
CA SER A 116 1.91 -15.36 22.42
C SER A 116 1.60 -14.00 23.08
N ILE A 117 2.11 -12.91 22.53
CA ILE A 117 2.04 -11.56 23.13
C ILE A 117 1.15 -10.63 22.30
N TYR A 118 1.01 -10.90 21.00
CA TYR A 118 0.27 -10.07 20.05
C TYR A 118 -0.88 -10.86 19.40
N PRO A 119 -2.11 -10.30 19.30
CA PRO A 119 -2.54 -8.97 19.76
C PRO A 119 -2.47 -8.77 21.28
N LYS A 120 -2.25 -7.53 21.73
CA LYS A 120 -2.17 -7.21 23.16
C LYS A 120 -3.53 -7.44 23.82
N ALA A 121 -3.52 -8.25 24.88
CA ALA A 121 -4.67 -8.46 25.74
C ALA A 121 -4.58 -7.55 26.99
N PHE A 122 -5.73 -7.02 27.42
CA PHE A 122 -5.83 -6.17 28.61
C PHE A 122 -6.67 -6.83 29.70
N ARG A 123 -6.38 -6.52 30.96
CA ARG A 123 -7.18 -7.00 32.09
C ARG A 123 -8.56 -6.35 32.07
N MET A 124 -9.60 -7.15 32.24
CA MET A 124 -10.99 -6.66 32.24
C MET A 124 -11.25 -5.57 33.28
N GLU A 125 -10.65 -5.67 34.46
CA GLU A 125 -10.73 -4.64 35.51
C GLU A 125 -10.30 -3.27 34.98
N LYS A 126 -9.18 -3.20 34.24
CA LYS A 126 -8.68 -1.95 33.64
C LYS A 126 -9.57 -1.42 32.53
N ILE A 127 -10.21 -2.30 31.79
CA ILE A 127 -11.20 -1.92 30.78
C ILE A 127 -12.41 -1.28 31.45
N LEU A 128 -12.96 -1.90 32.50
CA LEU A 128 -14.13 -1.39 33.21
C LEU A 128 -13.84 -0.10 33.98
N GLU A 129 -12.63 0.05 34.53
CA GLU A 129 -12.17 1.32 35.14
C GLU A 129 -12.16 2.47 34.11
N ASN A 130 -11.71 2.22 32.88
CA ASN A 130 -11.67 3.24 31.82
C ASN A 130 -13.02 3.44 31.12
N TRP A 131 -13.82 2.38 31.01
CA TRP A 131 -15.11 2.35 30.33
C TRP A 131 -16.21 1.91 31.29
N ASN A 132 -16.46 2.73 32.31
CA ASN A 132 -17.60 2.52 33.18
C ASN A 132 -18.90 2.67 32.37
N PRO A 133 -19.79 1.65 32.34
CA PRO A 133 -21.04 1.70 31.58
C PRO A 133 -22.00 2.81 32.05
N ASP A 134 -21.88 3.26 33.30
CA ASP A 134 -22.75 4.30 33.87
C ASP A 134 -22.32 5.73 33.45
N ASP A 135 -21.12 5.91 32.91
CA ASP A 135 -20.61 7.22 32.49
C ASP A 135 -20.51 7.31 30.96
N THR A 136 -21.42 8.12 30.40
CA THR A 136 -21.60 8.30 28.95
C THR A 136 -20.67 9.35 28.33
N ARG A 137 -19.75 9.96 29.10
CA ARG A 137 -18.85 10.97 28.55
C ARG A 137 -17.82 10.33 27.61
N PRO A 138 -17.48 11.00 26.48
CA PRO A 138 -16.40 10.53 25.61
C PRO A 138 -15.10 10.39 26.39
N ARG A 139 -14.44 9.24 26.24
CA ARG A 139 -13.15 8.98 26.88
C ARG A 139 -12.04 9.66 26.12
N GLU A 140 -11.00 10.10 26.83
CA GLU A 140 -9.79 10.62 26.19
C GLU A 140 -8.86 9.50 25.72
N ARG A 141 -8.87 8.38 26.44
CA ARG A 141 -7.98 7.24 26.20
C ARG A 141 -8.74 5.95 25.90
N ILE A 142 -8.21 5.16 24.96
CA ILE A 142 -8.78 3.86 24.57
C ILE A 142 -7.72 2.77 24.60
N PHE A 143 -8.19 1.54 24.78
CA PHE A 143 -7.40 0.34 24.56
C PHE A 143 -7.44 -0.04 23.07
N GLN A 144 -6.29 -0.43 22.56
CA GLN A 144 -5.90 -0.54 21.16
C GLN A 144 -4.93 -1.71 21.02
N GLY A 145 -5.42 -2.94 21.15
CA GLY A 145 -4.57 -4.14 21.20
C GLY A 145 -3.80 -4.51 19.92
N ILE A 146 -3.85 -3.67 18.87
CA ILE A 146 -3.21 -3.89 17.57
C ILE A 146 -2.34 -2.69 17.17
N CYS A 147 -1.30 -2.98 16.41
CA CYS A 147 -0.33 -2.02 15.92
C CYS A 147 -0.82 -1.25 14.69
N PHE A 148 -0.40 0.02 14.63
CA PHE A 148 -0.56 0.89 13.47
C PHE A 148 0.78 1.12 12.81
N PHE A 149 0.82 0.91 11.50
CA PHE A 149 2.02 1.07 10.70
C PHE A 149 1.81 2.13 9.63
N ASP A 150 2.85 2.92 9.37
CA ASP A 150 2.88 3.79 8.21
C ASP A 150 3.28 2.99 6.96
N ALA A 151 2.50 3.10 5.88
CA ALA A 151 2.67 2.30 4.66
C ALA A 151 4.08 2.42 4.05
N ILE A 152 4.71 3.59 4.19
CA ILE A 152 6.02 3.89 3.60
C ILE A 152 7.13 3.53 4.59
N LYS A 153 7.03 4.00 5.84
CA LYS A 153 8.12 3.90 6.81
C LYS A 153 8.25 2.52 7.46
N ASP A 154 7.13 1.84 7.69
CA ASP A 154 7.10 0.58 8.45
C ASP A 154 6.93 -0.65 7.54
N ARG A 155 7.33 -0.53 6.26
CA ARG A 155 7.15 -1.56 5.24
C ARG A 155 7.66 -2.95 5.66
N GLU A 156 8.81 -3.03 6.32
CA GLU A 156 9.35 -4.29 6.82
C GLU A 156 8.46 -4.91 7.91
N LYS A 157 7.99 -4.10 8.89
CA LYS A 157 7.07 -4.57 9.93
C LYS A 157 5.75 -5.06 9.33
N ILE A 158 5.22 -4.34 8.35
CA ILE A 158 3.99 -4.74 7.65
C ILE A 158 4.13 -6.13 7.05
N PHE A 159 5.25 -6.42 6.37
CA PHE A 159 5.51 -7.76 5.82
C PHE A 159 5.67 -8.80 6.92
N ASN A 160 6.43 -8.51 7.97
CA ASN A 160 6.60 -9.45 9.09
C ASN A 160 5.28 -9.80 9.79
N TYR A 161 4.39 -8.82 9.99
CA TYR A 161 3.09 -9.04 10.63
C TYR A 161 2.12 -9.77 9.71
N ARG A 162 2.15 -9.46 8.41
CA ARG A 162 1.40 -10.20 7.40
C ARG A 162 1.84 -11.65 7.33
N ASP A 163 3.15 -11.91 7.27
CA ASP A 163 3.72 -13.25 7.15
C ASP A 163 3.50 -14.08 8.45
N ALA A 164 3.39 -13.41 9.60
CA ALA A 164 2.97 -14.03 10.86
C ALA A 164 1.46 -14.25 10.98
N GLU A 165 0.65 -13.78 10.02
CA GLU A 165 -0.82 -13.89 10.00
C GLU A 165 -1.52 -13.26 11.22
N VAL A 166 -1.01 -12.12 11.70
CA VAL A 166 -1.60 -11.39 12.82
C VAL A 166 -2.28 -10.09 12.35
N PRO A 167 -3.33 -9.60 13.03
CA PRO A 167 -4.05 -8.40 12.58
C PRO A 167 -3.24 -7.13 12.86
N PHE A 168 -3.27 -6.16 11.95
CA PHE A 168 -2.66 -4.83 12.11
C PHE A 168 -3.40 -3.81 11.24
N VAL A 169 -3.10 -2.52 11.43
CA VAL A 169 -3.66 -1.45 10.60
C VAL A 169 -2.53 -0.72 9.87
N VAL A 170 -2.68 -0.56 8.57
CA VAL A 170 -1.83 0.31 7.76
C VAL A 170 -2.49 1.68 7.61
N ARG A 171 -1.71 2.74 7.78
CA ARG A 171 -2.11 4.13 7.59
C ARG A 171 -1.25 4.79 6.52
N ASN A 172 -1.78 5.90 5.99
CA ASN A 172 -1.08 6.76 5.04
C ASN A 172 -0.67 6.02 3.75
N ASP A 173 -1.41 4.98 3.36
CA ASP A 173 -1.19 4.28 2.09
C ASP A 173 -1.49 5.24 0.92
N PRO A 174 -0.49 5.60 0.10
CA PRO A 174 -0.62 6.61 -0.95
C PRO A 174 -1.72 6.28 -1.96
N GLU A 175 -1.93 4.99 -2.27
CA GLU A 175 -2.98 4.55 -3.19
C GLU A 175 -4.37 4.82 -2.63
N VAL A 176 -4.55 4.52 -1.35
CA VAL A 176 -5.80 4.79 -0.63
C VAL A 176 -6.01 6.29 -0.47
N VAL A 177 -4.97 7.05 -0.11
CA VAL A 177 -5.09 8.50 0.06
C VAL A 177 -5.48 9.19 -1.25
N ARG A 178 -4.93 8.76 -2.39
CA ARG A 178 -5.33 9.28 -3.71
C ARG A 178 -6.82 9.05 -3.98
N THR A 179 -7.35 7.90 -3.57
CA THR A 179 -8.78 7.63 -3.72
C THR A 179 -9.63 8.50 -2.80
N VAL A 180 -9.21 8.70 -1.55
CA VAL A 180 -9.87 9.62 -0.61
C VAL A 180 -9.90 11.04 -1.17
N GLU A 181 -8.80 11.49 -1.76
CA GLU A 181 -8.71 12.81 -2.40
C GLU A 181 -9.72 12.97 -3.54
N ARG A 182 -9.85 11.98 -4.43
CA ARG A 182 -10.88 11.97 -5.48
C ARG A 182 -12.29 12.05 -4.88
N TRP A 183 -12.57 11.24 -3.87
CA TRP A 183 -13.90 11.16 -3.25
C TRP A 183 -14.29 12.38 -2.45
N ASN A 184 -13.30 13.17 -2.02
CA ASN A 184 -13.52 14.41 -1.31
C ASN A 184 -13.81 15.60 -2.25
N ASP A 185 -13.62 15.43 -3.58
CA ASP A 185 -14.06 16.42 -4.57
C ASP A 185 -15.60 16.40 -4.68
N PRO A 186 -16.30 17.53 -4.41
CA PRO A 186 -17.76 17.60 -4.48
C PRO A 186 -18.36 17.23 -5.84
N ALA A 187 -17.59 17.34 -6.93
CA ALA A 187 -18.05 17.00 -8.26
C ALA A 187 -17.90 15.50 -8.58
N TYR A 188 -17.05 14.77 -7.85
CA TYR A 188 -16.70 13.38 -8.17
C TYR A 188 -17.83 12.40 -7.88
N LEU A 189 -18.52 12.57 -6.75
CA LEU A 189 -19.69 11.77 -6.37
C LEU A 189 -20.91 12.69 -6.24
N PRO A 190 -21.71 12.86 -7.32
CA PRO A 190 -22.97 13.57 -7.21
C PRO A 190 -23.86 12.86 -6.17
N ARG A 191 -24.37 13.62 -5.20
CA ARG A 191 -25.29 13.13 -4.16
C ARG A 191 -26.70 12.94 -4.68
#